data_AF-Q8IRF2-F1
#
_entry.id   AF-Q8IRF2-F1
#
_cell.length_a   1.000
_cell.length_b   1.000
_cell.length_c   1.000
_cell.angle_alpha   90.00
_cell.angle_beta   90.00
_cell.angle_gamma   90.00
#
_symmetry.space_group_name_H-M   'P 1'
#
loop_
_entity.id
_entity.type
_entity.pdbx_description
1 polymer ?
#
loop_
_entity_poly.entity_id
_entity_poly.type
_entity_poly.pdbx_seq_one_letter_code
_entity_poly.pdbx_strand_id
1 'polypeptide(L)'
;MGIQNYYGNLKEKFSTRLKRKEEEPAKAIAHPPRMHNLGEEIRLLVHSQSFEKAYSTAAPFLFASLGAWPGYWLFRGMDYHVHRSHIPLPIYIRQTYYQAKVVQLFIIMAGTYTVFRNASRLRLMNANRVAKSS
;
A
#
# COMPACT_ATOMS: atom_id res chain seq x y z
N MET A 1 0.99 26.88 -16.76
CA MET A 1 -0.02 25.94 -17.31
C MET A 1 -0.23 24.83 -16.29
N GLY A 2 -1.32 24.91 -15.52
CA GLY A 2 -1.39 24.40 -14.15
C GLY A 2 -1.95 22.98 -13.97
N ILE A 3 -1.73 22.45 -12.76
CA ILE A 3 -2.09 21.12 -12.23
C ILE A 3 -3.56 20.72 -12.50
N GLN A 4 -4.46 21.68 -12.73
CA GLN A 4 -5.85 21.44 -13.14
C GLN A 4 -5.97 20.65 -14.45
N ASN A 5 -5.11 20.91 -15.43
CA ASN A 5 -5.12 20.18 -16.71
C ASN A 5 -4.69 18.72 -16.55
N TYR A 6 -3.86 18.41 -15.55
CA TYR A 6 -3.42 17.05 -15.28
C TYR A 6 -4.55 16.19 -14.68
N TYR A 7 -5.30 16.74 -13.71
CA TYR A 7 -6.47 16.06 -13.14
C TYR A 7 -7.61 15.90 -14.15
N GLY A 8 -7.82 16.89 -15.02
CA GLY A 8 -8.80 16.81 -16.12
C GLY A 8 -8.51 15.64 -17.07
N ASN A 9 -7.27 15.55 -17.57
CA ASN A 9 -6.84 14.46 -18.46
C ASN A 9 -6.88 13.08 -17.79
N LEU A 10 -6.60 12.99 -16.48
CA LEU A 10 -6.68 11.73 -15.75
C LEU A 10 -8.13 11.26 -15.62
N LYS A 11 -9.05 12.16 -15.25
CA LYS A 11 -10.48 11.87 -15.15
C LYS A 11 -11.03 11.41 -16.51
N GLU A 12 -10.67 12.09 -17.59
CA GLU A 12 -11.13 11.75 -18.94
C GLU A 12 -10.63 10.36 -19.39
N LYS A 13 -9.37 10.00 -19.11
CA LYS A 13 -8.81 8.66 -19.37
C LYS A 13 -9.50 7.55 -18.58
N PHE A 14 -9.88 7.82 -17.33
CA PHE A 14 -10.62 6.85 -16.52
C PHE A 14 -12.06 6.68 -17.02
N SER A 15 -12.73 7.78 -17.38
CA SER A 15 -14.08 7.75 -17.95
C SER A 15 -14.13 6.99 -19.27
N THR A 16 -13.18 7.23 -20.20
CA THR A 16 -13.13 6.50 -21.48
C THR A 16 -12.83 5.01 -21.31
N ARG A 17 -12.01 4.62 -20.32
CA ARG A 17 -11.77 3.20 -20.01
C ARG A 17 -12.99 2.51 -19.40
N LEU A 18 -13.75 3.21 -18.55
CA LEU A 18 -15.00 2.69 -18.00
C LEU A 18 -16.06 2.53 -19.09
N LYS A 19 -16.25 3.56 -19.94
CA LYS A 19 -17.18 3.50 -21.08
C LYS A 19 -16.81 2.42 -22.10
N ARG A 20 -15.51 2.26 -22.41
CA ARG A 20 -15.02 1.19 -23.29
C ARG A 20 -15.25 -0.21 -22.73
N LYS A 21 -15.38 -0.35 -21.39
CA LYS A 21 -15.72 -1.60 -20.74
C LYS A 21 -17.23 -1.89 -20.74
N GLU A 22 -18.07 -0.88 -20.91
CA GLU A 22 -19.54 -1.00 -20.98
C GLU A 22 -20.07 -1.20 -22.41
N GLU A 23 -19.33 -0.80 -23.45
CA GLU A 23 -19.76 -0.90 -24.86
C GLU A 23 -19.30 -2.20 -25.57
N GLU A 24 -18.63 -3.12 -24.87
CA GLU A 24 -18.29 -4.47 -25.36
C GLU A 24 -19.23 -5.63 -24.87
N PRO A 25 -20.58 -5.52 -24.78
CA PRO A 25 -21.45 -6.65 -24.45
C PRO A 25 -22.33 -7.06 -25.63
N ALA A 26 -21.80 -7.78 -26.63
CA ALA A 26 -22.68 -8.30 -27.69
C ALA A 26 -22.31 -9.65 -28.33
N LYS A 27 -21.18 -10.32 -28.00
CA LYS A 27 -20.73 -11.46 -28.84
C LYS A 27 -20.11 -12.71 -28.19
N ALA A 28 -20.27 -12.98 -26.89
CA ALA A 28 -19.70 -14.22 -26.32
C ALA A 28 -20.55 -14.89 -25.22
N ILE A 29 -21.58 -15.61 -25.67
CA ILE A 29 -21.96 -16.99 -25.31
C ILE A 29 -21.41 -17.56 -23.96
N ALA A 30 -22.34 -17.77 -23.02
CA ALA A 30 -22.48 -18.94 -22.13
C ALA A 30 -21.43 -19.27 -21.05
N HIS A 31 -21.26 -18.40 -20.05
CA HIS A 31 -20.86 -18.86 -18.71
C HIS A 31 -21.80 -18.29 -17.65
N PRO A 32 -22.39 -19.12 -16.75
CA PRO A 32 -23.20 -18.62 -15.64
C PRO A 32 -22.33 -17.68 -14.78
N PRO A 33 -22.92 -16.65 -14.13
CA PRO A 33 -22.16 -15.74 -13.30
C PRO A 33 -21.43 -16.56 -12.22
N ARG A 34 -20.11 -16.69 -12.35
CA ARG A 34 -19.28 -17.26 -11.30
C ARG A 34 -19.48 -16.36 -10.11
N MET A 35 -20.21 -16.83 -9.09
CA MET A 35 -20.33 -16.13 -7.83
C MET A 35 -18.92 -15.80 -7.38
N HIS A 36 -18.63 -14.50 -7.37
CA HIS A 36 -17.33 -13.93 -7.10
C HIS A 36 -17.07 -14.08 -5.60
N ASN A 37 -16.69 -15.29 -5.20
CA ASN A 37 -16.29 -15.59 -3.84
C ASN A 37 -14.95 -14.92 -3.59
N LEU A 38 -15.00 -13.72 -3.00
CA LEU A 38 -13.81 -12.97 -2.57
C LEU A 38 -12.81 -13.87 -1.81
N GLY A 39 -13.31 -14.85 -1.05
CA GLY A 39 -12.47 -15.83 -0.36
C GLY A 39 -11.64 -16.71 -1.28
N GLU A 40 -12.20 -17.19 -2.40
CA GLU A 40 -11.45 -18.04 -3.34
C GLU A 40 -10.45 -17.19 -4.14
N GLU A 41 -10.78 -15.94 -4.46
CA GLU A 41 -9.84 -15.02 -5.10
C GLU A 41 -8.68 -14.63 -4.18
N ILE A 42 -8.97 -14.33 -2.91
CA ILE A 42 -7.93 -14.09 -1.89
C ILE A 42 -7.06 -15.34 -1.75
N ARG A 43 -7.66 -16.53 -1.69
CA ARG A 43 -6.91 -17.78 -1.62
C ARG A 43 -6.01 -17.97 -2.83
N LEU A 44 -6.51 -17.79 -4.05
CA LEU A 44 -5.70 -17.87 -5.27
C LEU A 44 -4.59 -16.81 -5.29
N LEU A 45 -4.87 -15.60 -4.82
CA LEU A 45 -3.92 -14.50 -4.76
C LEU A 45 -2.80 -14.80 -3.76
N VAL A 46 -3.13 -15.31 -2.56
CA VAL A 46 -2.14 -15.70 -1.54
C VAL A 46 -1.23 -16.83 -2.03
N HIS A 47 -1.75 -17.75 -2.85
CA HIS A 47 -0.96 -18.83 -3.45
C HIS A 47 -0.23 -18.42 -4.74
N SER A 48 -0.39 -17.18 -5.21
CA SER A 48 0.28 -16.71 -6.42
C SER A 48 1.76 -16.42 -6.16
N GLN A 49 2.63 -16.76 -7.13
CA GLN A 49 4.06 -16.42 -7.06
C GLN A 49 4.29 -14.89 -6.97
N SER A 50 3.36 -14.09 -7.50
CA SER A 50 3.41 -12.63 -7.36
C SER A 50 3.24 -12.17 -5.91
N PHE A 51 2.34 -12.82 -5.16
CA PHE A 51 2.14 -12.53 -3.75
C PHE A 51 3.33 -12.99 -2.93
N GLU A 52 3.87 -14.18 -3.17
CA GLU A 52 5.06 -14.67 -2.47
C GLU A 52 6.27 -13.74 -2.67
N LYS A 53 6.49 -13.23 -3.89
CA LYS A 53 7.53 -12.23 -4.17
C LYS A 53 7.26 -10.90 -3.48
N ALA A 54 6.01 -10.43 -3.49
CA ALA A 54 5.63 -9.19 -2.80
C ALA A 54 5.78 -9.32 -1.29
N TYR A 55 5.33 -10.43 -0.72
CA TYR A 55 5.45 -10.76 0.70
C TYR A 55 6.91 -10.91 1.11
N SER A 56 7.73 -11.65 0.37
CA SER A 56 9.17 -11.79 0.67
C SER A 56 9.91 -10.44 0.63
N THR A 57 9.49 -9.54 -0.26
CA THR A 57 10.04 -8.17 -0.33
C THR A 57 9.57 -7.30 0.83
N ALA A 58 8.30 -7.46 1.23
CA ALA A 58 7.70 -6.69 2.32
C ALA A 58 8.02 -7.27 3.71
N ALA A 59 8.38 -8.55 3.80
CA ALA A 59 8.60 -9.30 5.03
C ALA A 59 9.48 -8.58 6.06
N PRO A 60 10.67 -8.04 5.72
CA PRO A 60 11.48 -7.32 6.71
C PRO A 60 10.77 -6.09 7.27
N PHE A 61 9.95 -5.39 6.48
CA PHE A 61 9.17 -4.23 6.93
C PHE A 61 7.91 -4.64 7.71
N LEU A 62 7.31 -5.78 7.36
CA LEU A 62 6.19 -6.35 8.10
C LEU A 62 6.65 -6.79 9.49
N PHE A 63 7.76 -7.54 9.59
CA PHE A 63 8.33 -7.92 10.88
C PHE A 63 8.81 -6.70 11.67
N ALA A 64 9.46 -5.74 11.02
CA ALA A 64 9.86 -4.49 11.68
C ALA A 64 8.65 -3.71 12.20
N SER A 65 7.54 -3.62 11.44
CA SER A 65 6.34 -2.91 11.90
C SER A 65 5.58 -3.69 12.99
N LEU A 66 5.52 -5.01 12.89
CA LEU A 66 4.95 -5.90 13.92
C LEU A 66 5.70 -5.84 15.25
N GLY A 67 7.03 -5.61 15.23
CA GLY A 67 7.82 -5.40 16.44
C GLY A 67 7.83 -3.95 16.90
N ALA A 68 8.00 -2.99 15.97
CA ALA A 68 8.10 -1.58 16.29
C ALA A 68 6.82 -1.03 16.92
N TRP A 69 5.64 -1.49 16.48
CA TRP A 69 4.38 -1.04 17.08
C TRP A 69 4.27 -1.43 18.55
N PRO A 70 4.21 -2.72 18.95
CA PRO A 70 4.15 -3.09 20.36
C PRO A 70 5.40 -2.68 21.14
N GLY A 71 6.58 -2.68 20.53
CA GLY A 71 7.82 -2.21 21.18
C GLY A 71 7.75 -0.73 21.54
N TYR A 72 7.22 0.11 20.64
CA TYR A 72 6.99 1.52 20.92
C TYR A 72 5.92 1.72 22.00
N TRP A 73 4.83 0.95 21.97
CA TRP A 73 3.82 0.99 23.04
C TRP A 73 4.39 0.54 24.40
N LEU A 74 5.26 -0.47 24.43
CA LEU A 74 5.91 -0.93 25.65
C LEU A 74 6.87 0.14 26.21
N PHE A 75 7.72 0.71 25.34
CA PHE A 75 8.60 1.83 25.70
C PHE A 75 7.80 3.01 26.25
N ARG A 76 6.69 3.37 25.60
CA ARG A 76 5.79 4.43 26.08
C ARG A 76 5.08 4.08 27.38
N GLY A 77 4.72 2.81 27.59
CA GLY A 77 4.16 2.33 28.84
C GLY A 77 5.14 2.47 30.00
N MET A 78 6.41 2.13 29.77
CA MET A 78 7.50 2.32 30.74
C MET A 78 7.76 3.82 31.00
N ASP A 79 7.82 4.64 29.95
CA ASP A 79 8.02 6.09 30.06
C ASP A 79 6.89 6.77 30.85
N TYR A 80 5.64 6.38 30.61
CA TYR A 80 4.50 6.85 31.39
C TYR A 80 4.53 6.39 32.85
N HIS A 81 5.03 5.17 33.10
CA HIS A 81 5.17 4.67 34.45
C HIS A 81 6.19 5.49 35.26
N VAL A 82 7.28 5.92 34.63
CA VAL A 82 8.32 6.76 35.26
C VAL A 82 7.87 8.22 35.44
N HIS A 83 7.14 8.79 34.48
CA HIS A 83 6.78 10.22 34.47
C HIS A 83 5.35 10.53 34.96
N ARG A 84 4.68 9.57 35.62
CA ARG A 84 3.25 9.65 36.01
C ARG A 84 2.89 10.88 36.86
N SER A 85 3.85 11.47 37.57
CA SER A 85 3.61 12.58 38.52
C SER A 85 3.40 13.95 37.88
N HIS A 86 3.81 14.19 36.63
CA HIS A 86 3.93 15.56 36.09
C HIS A 86 3.01 15.92 34.92
N ILE A 87 2.24 14.98 34.36
CA ILE A 87 1.48 15.23 33.12
C ILE A 87 -0.01 14.86 33.29
N PRO A 88 -0.94 15.83 33.16
CA PRO A 88 -2.36 15.52 33.21
C PRO A 88 -2.76 14.63 32.01
N LEU A 89 -3.49 13.55 32.30
CA LEU A 89 -3.93 12.51 31.36
C LEU A 89 -4.37 13.01 29.96
N PRO A 90 -5.19 14.07 29.80
CA PRO A 90 -5.66 14.49 28.48
C PRO A 90 -4.54 15.01 27.56
N ILE A 91 -3.47 15.57 28.12
CA ILE A 91 -2.31 16.05 27.34
C ILE A 91 -1.50 14.84 26.83
N TYR A 92 -1.31 13.84 27.68
CA TYR A 92 -0.60 12.61 27.34
C TYR A 92 -1.30 11.82 26.21
N ILE A 93 -2.63 11.74 26.23
CA ILE A 93 -3.42 11.06 25.18
C ILE A 93 -3.23 11.75 23.83
N ARG A 94 -3.28 13.09 23.80
CA ARG A 94 -3.07 13.85 22.55
C ARG A 94 -1.66 13.62 22.00
N GLN A 95 -0.64 13.67 22.84
CA GLN A 95 0.74 13.40 22.42
C GLN A 95 0.90 11.97 21.89
N THR A 96 0.30 10.99 22.55
CA THR A 96 0.34 9.59 22.12
C THR A 96 -0.39 9.41 20.79
N TYR A 97 -1.55 10.06 20.60
CA TYR A 97 -2.29 10.05 19.35
C TYR A 97 -1.50 10.65 18.17
N TYR A 98 -0.85 11.80 18.37
CA TYR A 98 -0.01 12.40 17.32
C TYR A 98 1.19 11.53 17.00
N GLN A 99 1.84 10.91 18.00
CA GLN A 99 2.97 10.03 17.73
C GLN A 99 2.54 8.74 17.02
N ALA A 100 1.37 8.18 17.35
CA ALA A 100 0.80 7.06 16.60
C ALA A 100 0.56 7.43 15.11
N LYS A 101 0.06 8.65 14.83
CA LYS A 101 -0.08 9.13 13.44
C LYS A 101 1.25 9.27 12.72
N VAL A 102 2.28 9.74 13.40
CA VAL A 102 3.63 9.85 12.84
C VAL A 102 4.19 8.47 12.52
N VAL A 103 4.04 7.49 13.42
CA VAL A 103 4.45 6.10 13.16
C VAL A 103 3.66 5.51 11.97
N GLN A 104 2.36 5.74 11.91
CA GLN A 104 1.53 5.32 10.78
C GLN A 104 2.00 5.96 9.46
N LEU A 105 2.34 7.24 9.46
CA LEU A 105 2.91 7.93 8.30
C LEU A 105 4.23 7.29 7.87
N PHE A 106 5.12 6.97 8.83
CA PHE A 106 6.39 6.30 8.53
C PHE A 106 6.19 4.91 7.93
N ILE A 107 5.23 4.13 8.42
CA ILE A 107 4.90 2.81 7.86
C ILE A 107 4.41 2.94 6.42
N ILE A 108 3.51 3.90 6.15
CA ILE A 108 2.98 4.15 4.80
C ILE A 108 4.09 4.65 3.86
N MET A 109 4.94 5.57 4.33
CA MET A 109 6.09 6.06 3.56
C MET A 109 7.09 4.95 3.28
N ALA A 110 7.41 4.10 4.25
CA ALA A 110 8.31 2.96 4.05
C ALA A 110 7.74 1.96 3.04
N GLY A 111 6.44 1.65 3.12
CA GLY A 111 5.75 0.82 2.15
C GLY A 111 5.79 1.43 0.75
N THR A 112 5.44 2.72 0.63
CA THR A 112 5.44 3.46 -0.64
C THR A 112 6.84 3.56 -1.24
N TYR A 113 7.85 3.85 -0.43
CA TYR A 113 9.25 3.94 -0.85
C TYR A 113 9.77 2.59 -1.34
N THR A 114 9.42 1.50 -0.67
CA THR A 114 9.80 0.14 -1.08
C THR A 114 9.17 -0.23 -2.43
N VAL A 115 7.87 0.05 -2.60
CA VAL A 115 7.17 -0.16 -3.87
C VAL A 115 7.79 0.71 -4.98
N PHE A 116 8.06 1.98 -4.69
CA PHE A 116 8.67 2.92 -5.63
C PHE A 116 10.08 2.50 -6.05
N ARG A 117 10.91 2.02 -5.11
CA ARG A 117 12.27 1.53 -5.39
C ARG A 117 12.24 0.30 -6.28
N ASN A 118 11.31 -0.64 -6.03
CA ASN A 118 11.16 -1.82 -6.87
C ASN A 118 10.63 -1.48 -8.27
N ALA A 119 9.64 -0.58 -8.37
CA ALA A 119 9.13 -0.11 -9.66
C ALA A 119 10.22 0.61 -10.47
N SER A 120 11.04 1.44 -9.81
CA SER A 120 12.16 2.14 -10.44
C SER A 120 13.23 1.17 -10.92
N ARG A 121 13.56 0.15 -10.12
CA ARG A 121 14.53 -0.90 -10.49
C ARG A 121 14.06 -1.72 -11.68
N LEU A 122 12.78 -2.10 -11.72
CA LEU A 122 12.18 -2.80 -12.86
C LEU A 122 12.20 -1.95 -14.13
N ARG A 123 11.90 -0.64 -14.02
CA ARG A 123 12.00 0.30 -15.15
C ARG A 123 13.42 0.41 -15.69
N LEU A 124 14.42 0.52 -14.81
CA LEU A 124 15.84 0.58 -15.18
C LEU A 124 16.30 -0.73 -15.84
N MET A 125 15.89 -1.89 -15.33
CA MET A 125 16.21 -3.18 -15.93
C MET A 125 15.60 -3.36 -17.31
N ASN A 126 14.36 -2.91 -17.51
CA ASN A 126 13.70 -2.94 -18.82
C ASN A 126 14.39 -1.98 -19.80
N ALA A 127 14.78 -0.78 -19.37
CA ALA A 127 15.51 0.17 -20.22
C ALA A 127 16.87 -0.39 -20.67
N ASN A 128 17.64 -0.99 -19.74
CA ASN A 128 18.94 -1.60 -20.09
C ASN A 128 18.81 -2.84 -20.98
N ARG A 129 17.73 -3.62 -20.85
CA ARG A 129 17.48 -4.75 -21.78
C ARG A 129 17.19 -4.26 -23.20
N VAL A 130 16.40 -3.20 -23.35
CA VAL A 130 16.11 -2.61 -24.67
C VAL A 130 17.38 -2.03 -25.29
N ALA A 131 18.21 -1.33 -24.52
CA ALA A 131 19.46 -0.75 -25.01
C ALA A 131 20.51 -1.80 -25.42
N LYS A 132 20.45 -3.03 -24.87
CA LYS A 132 21.36 -4.13 -25.23
C LYS A 132 20.88 -4.95 -26.44
N SER A 133 19.64 -4.77 -26.88
CA SER A 133 19.07 -5.44 -28.06
C SER A 133 19.02 -4.56 -29.31
N SER A 134 19.58 -3.36 -29.26
CA SER A 134 19.82 -2.46 -30.40
C SER A 134 21.32 -2.39 -30.67
#